data_AF-A0A3E0VEB6-F1
#
_entry.id   AF-A0A3E0VEB6-F1
#
_cell.length_a   1.000
_cell.length_b   1.000
_cell.length_c   1.000
_cell.angle_alpha   90.00
_cell.angle_beta   90.00
_cell.angle_gamma   90.00
#
_symmetry.space_group_name_H-M   'P 1'
#
loop_
_entity.id
_entity.type
_entity.pdbx_description
1 polymer ?
#
loop_
_entity_poly.entity_id
_entity_poly.type
_entity_poly.pdbx_seq_one_letter_code
_entity_poly.pdbx_strand_id
1 'polypeptide(L)'
;MSSTSTHPAGTDDSSGLFALVSADSGARAALAAAYRGPHDVLDAVWWREHPLTPTPGGRTDPAAALPGLKAQAFSRTADGEALGGLFAFEARLRDDARQLEHAILDARPALEAAEARRAAAAGPGSIGGGSPETGSVSAVPPEQSSGETDGPAEPAPGSEPEHAPATVSAETWRRRSLVWMGTSIAVGLLLLVAVGLFVAAQLGSGPFLASAGAGAGAAGAAAGTATASPSLAEGLTIFEDPTLAPSIPPQNIDPYYKPESLRLLGVAASELTVYAVENRIDQPCLLAVYRDGTQSATCVTKQEFAAMGIQLRITSLHIPAAGAPVPTASPAEDVVFWNADGSFGVTSTPR
;
A
#
# COMPACT_ATOMS: atom_id res chain seq x y z
N MET A 1 27.65 -1.24 35.14
CA MET A 1 26.44 -2.06 35.29
C MET A 1 25.36 -1.40 34.47
N SER A 2 25.28 -1.75 33.19
CA SER A 2 24.30 -1.16 32.26
C SER A 2 23.01 -1.95 32.39
N SER A 3 21.98 -1.32 32.95
CA SER A 3 20.64 -1.89 33.00
C SER A 3 20.03 -1.84 31.61
N THR A 4 20.03 -2.98 30.92
CA THR A 4 19.29 -3.18 29.68
C THR A 4 17.81 -3.10 30.02
N SER A 5 17.17 -2.00 29.63
CA SER A 5 15.73 -1.83 29.77
C SER A 5 15.03 -2.82 28.84
N THR A 6 14.51 -3.91 29.39
CA THR A 6 13.67 -4.87 28.66
C THR A 6 12.33 -4.20 28.42
N HIS A 7 12.12 -3.64 27.22
CA HIS A 7 10.80 -3.22 26.78
C HIS A 7 9.89 -4.46 26.80
N PRO A 8 8.72 -4.41 27.46
CA PRO A 8 7.75 -5.48 27.35
C PRO A 8 7.32 -5.56 25.89
N ALA A 9 7.57 -6.71 25.25
CA ALA A 9 7.06 -7.02 23.92
C ALA A 9 5.54 -6.79 23.94
N GLY A 10 5.08 -5.85 23.12
CA GLY A 10 3.68 -5.49 23.01
C GLY A 10 2.86 -6.74 22.67
N THR A 11 1.74 -6.90 23.37
CA THR A 11 0.85 -8.07 23.32
C THR A 11 0.10 -8.28 22.00
N ASP A 12 0.49 -7.60 20.90
CA ASP A 12 -0.14 -7.73 19.58
C ASP A 12 0.56 -8.75 18.65
N ASP A 13 1.61 -9.43 19.11
CA ASP A 13 2.33 -10.48 18.36
C ASP A 13 1.47 -11.69 17.97
N SER A 14 0.24 -11.77 18.49
CA SER A 14 -0.68 -12.86 18.16
C SER A 14 -1.12 -12.88 16.68
N SER A 15 -0.94 -11.80 15.92
CA SER A 15 -1.45 -11.71 14.53
C SER A 15 -0.43 -12.08 13.44
N GLY A 16 0.81 -12.41 13.80
CA GLY A 16 1.84 -12.76 12.82
C GLY A 16 1.61 -14.09 12.08
N LEU A 17 2.17 -14.19 10.87
CA LEU A 17 2.23 -15.41 10.06
C LEU A 17 2.93 -16.53 10.84
N PHE A 18 3.98 -16.23 11.62
CA PHE A 18 4.64 -17.23 12.45
C PHE A 18 3.66 -17.84 13.45
N ALA A 19 2.86 -17.03 14.13
CA ALA A 19 1.87 -17.50 15.10
C ALA A 19 0.80 -18.38 14.43
N LEU A 20 0.31 -17.97 13.26
CA LEU A 20 -0.65 -18.75 12.46
C LEU A 20 -0.09 -20.13 12.08
N VAL A 21 1.10 -20.17 11.48
CA VAL A 21 1.73 -21.41 10.99
C VAL A 21 2.20 -22.30 12.15
N SER A 22 2.54 -21.72 13.29
CA SER A 22 2.87 -22.44 14.52
C SER A 22 1.64 -23.09 15.18
N ALA A 23 0.46 -22.48 15.05
CA ALA A 23 -0.78 -23.02 15.61
C ALA A 23 -1.48 -24.04 14.70
N ASP A 24 -1.39 -23.88 13.37
CA ASP A 24 -2.11 -24.72 12.40
C ASP A 24 -1.17 -25.67 11.64
N SER A 25 -1.29 -26.97 11.89
CA SER A 25 -0.44 -27.99 11.25
C SER A 25 -0.69 -28.14 9.75
N GLY A 26 -1.90 -27.84 9.26
CA GLY A 26 -2.23 -27.90 7.84
C GLY A 26 -1.56 -26.77 7.05
N ALA A 27 -1.65 -25.54 7.57
CA ALA A 27 -0.92 -24.39 7.04
C ALA A 27 0.59 -24.64 7.02
N ARG A 28 1.14 -25.19 8.10
CA ARG A 28 2.56 -25.55 8.18
C ARG A 28 2.97 -26.59 7.16
N ALA A 29 2.20 -27.66 6.99
CA ALA A 29 2.50 -28.70 6.02
C ALA A 29 2.45 -28.16 4.58
N ALA A 30 1.46 -27.32 4.25
CA ALA A 30 1.35 -26.69 2.95
C ALA A 30 2.55 -25.77 2.66
N LEU A 31 2.91 -24.91 3.61
CA LEU A 31 4.05 -24.01 3.46
C LEU A 31 5.38 -24.78 3.36
N ALA A 32 5.57 -25.82 4.17
CA ALA A 32 6.74 -26.69 4.12
C ALA A 32 6.87 -27.44 2.78
N ALA A 33 5.75 -27.84 2.17
CA ALA A 33 5.75 -28.51 0.88
C ALA A 33 6.11 -27.57 -0.30
N ALA A 34 5.74 -26.29 -0.19
CA ALA A 34 6.05 -25.27 -1.18
C ALA A 34 7.46 -24.69 -1.02
N TYR A 35 7.98 -24.60 0.21
CA TYR A 35 9.29 -24.02 0.49
C TYR A 35 10.43 -24.92 0.01
N ARG A 36 11.31 -24.37 -0.84
CA ARG A 36 12.48 -25.06 -1.40
C ARG A 36 13.81 -24.60 -0.80
N GLY A 37 13.76 -23.67 0.16
CA GLY A 37 14.96 -23.11 0.75
C GLY A 37 15.68 -24.07 1.69
N PRO A 38 16.91 -23.74 2.08
CA PRO A 38 17.77 -24.65 2.85
C PRO A 38 17.44 -24.70 4.35
N HIS A 39 16.58 -23.80 4.84
CA HIS A 39 16.25 -23.67 6.26
C HIS A 39 14.98 -24.42 6.62
N ASP A 40 14.69 -24.55 7.92
CA ASP A 40 13.35 -24.98 8.33
C ASP A 40 12.34 -23.87 8.02
N VAL A 41 11.13 -24.26 7.63
CA VAL A 41 10.09 -23.30 7.24
C VAL A 41 9.69 -22.36 8.38
N LEU A 42 9.63 -22.84 9.62
CA LEU A 42 9.25 -22.02 10.77
C LEU A 42 10.34 -21.00 11.09
N ASP A 43 11.61 -21.38 10.94
CA ASP A 43 12.73 -20.46 11.15
C ASP A 43 12.81 -19.40 10.04
N ALA A 44 12.56 -19.78 8.80
CA ALA A 44 12.49 -18.84 7.68
C ALA A 44 11.34 -17.82 7.87
N VAL A 45 10.15 -18.28 8.27
CA VAL A 45 9.02 -17.39 8.60
C VAL A 45 9.35 -16.50 9.78
N TRP A 46 10.00 -17.04 10.83
CA TRP A 46 10.42 -16.26 11.99
C TRP A 46 11.35 -15.12 11.59
N TRP A 47 12.41 -15.37 10.83
CA TRP A 47 13.37 -14.33 10.43
C TRP A 47 12.77 -13.27 9.51
N ARG A 48 11.73 -13.61 8.72
CA ARG A 48 10.97 -12.64 7.94
C ARG A 48 10.25 -11.62 8.83
N GLU A 49 9.67 -12.09 9.94
CA GLU A 49 8.93 -11.23 10.88
C GLU A 49 9.83 -10.59 11.94
N HIS A 50 10.94 -11.24 12.30
CA HIS A 50 11.88 -10.84 13.35
C HIS A 50 13.33 -10.84 12.83
N PRO A 51 13.70 -9.90 11.94
CA PRO A 51 15.05 -9.85 11.38
C PRO A 51 16.12 -9.75 12.47
N LEU A 52 17.24 -10.44 12.26
CA LEU A 52 18.42 -10.46 13.15
C LEU A 52 18.15 -11.02 14.56
N THR A 53 16.96 -11.59 14.80
CA THR A 53 16.60 -12.18 16.08
C THR A 53 16.74 -13.71 15.98
N PRO A 54 17.37 -14.38 16.96
CA PRO A 54 17.39 -15.85 16.99
C PRO A 54 15.98 -16.43 17.01
N THR A 55 15.79 -17.59 16.41
CA THR A 55 14.50 -18.30 16.44
C THR A 55 14.20 -18.80 17.85
N PRO A 56 12.94 -19.20 18.15
CA PRO A 56 12.62 -19.83 19.44
C PRO A 56 13.44 -21.10 19.72
N GLY A 57 13.92 -21.78 18.66
CA GLY A 57 14.85 -22.92 18.76
C GLY A 57 16.32 -22.51 18.97
N GLY A 58 16.63 -21.22 19.07
CA GLY A 58 17.96 -20.67 19.28
C GLY A 58 18.83 -20.55 18.02
N ARG A 59 18.27 -20.79 16.82
CA ARG A 59 19.05 -20.65 15.58
C ARG A 59 19.20 -19.17 15.20
N THR A 60 20.43 -18.77 14.91
CA THR A 60 20.74 -17.39 14.49
C THR A 60 20.25 -17.13 13.06
N ASP A 61 19.72 -15.94 12.82
CA ASP A 61 19.42 -15.45 11.46
C ASP A 61 20.70 -15.47 10.60
N PRO A 62 20.68 -16.10 9.41
CA PRO A 62 21.79 -16.03 8.45
C PRO A 62 22.27 -14.58 8.20
N ALA A 63 21.36 -13.60 8.18
CA ALA A 63 21.71 -12.19 7.99
C ALA A 63 22.62 -11.62 9.10
N ALA A 64 22.68 -12.26 10.27
CA ALA A 64 23.60 -11.86 11.35
C ALA A 64 25.08 -12.01 10.98
N ALA A 65 25.42 -12.78 9.94
CA ALA A 65 26.79 -12.88 9.42
C ALA A 65 27.21 -11.67 8.55
N LEU A 66 26.25 -10.87 8.05
CA LEU A 66 26.53 -9.75 7.13
C LEU A 66 27.51 -8.72 7.69
N PRO A 67 27.39 -8.23 8.95
CA PRO A 67 28.33 -7.26 9.49
C PRO A 67 29.78 -7.76 9.46
N GLY A 68 30.00 -9.04 9.79
CA GLY A 68 31.34 -9.66 9.76
C GLY A 68 31.91 -9.75 8.34
N LEU A 69 31.09 -10.19 7.39
CA LEU A 69 31.50 -10.25 5.97
C LEU A 69 31.77 -8.87 5.38
N LYS A 70 30.95 -7.87 5.70
CA LYS A 70 31.17 -6.48 5.29
C LYS A 70 32.47 -5.92 5.89
N ALA A 71 32.72 -6.16 7.18
CA ALA A 71 33.98 -5.75 7.81
C ALA A 71 35.20 -6.38 7.13
N GLN A 72 35.11 -7.66 6.74
CA GLN A 72 36.18 -8.34 6.00
C GLN A 72 36.38 -7.76 4.59
N ALA A 73 35.29 -7.62 3.83
CA ALA A 73 35.30 -7.14 2.44
C ALA A 73 35.74 -5.68 2.30
N PHE A 74 35.51 -4.84 3.32
CA PHE A 74 35.93 -3.43 3.35
C PHE A 74 37.15 -3.17 4.23
N SER A 75 37.88 -4.21 4.64
CA SER A 75 39.13 -4.07 5.38
C SER A 75 40.27 -3.58 4.46
N ARG A 76 41.33 -2.99 5.05
CA ARG A 76 42.53 -2.59 4.29
C ARG A 76 43.26 -3.75 3.63
N THR A 77 43.02 -4.96 4.11
CA THR A 77 43.63 -6.21 3.65
C THR A 77 42.67 -7.03 2.79
N ALA A 78 41.52 -6.46 2.39
CA ALA A 78 40.54 -7.16 1.58
C ALA A 78 41.13 -7.48 0.19
N ASP A 79 40.92 -8.71 -0.25
CA ASP A 79 41.18 -9.16 -1.61
C ASP A 79 39.85 -9.33 -2.37
N GLY A 80 39.96 -9.70 -3.65
CA GLY A 80 38.78 -9.95 -4.48
C GLY A 80 37.92 -11.13 -3.99
N GLU A 81 38.50 -12.06 -3.25
CA GLU A 81 37.79 -13.22 -2.71
C GLU A 81 36.84 -12.80 -1.58
N ALA A 82 37.29 -11.94 -0.66
CA ALA A 82 36.44 -11.39 0.39
C ALA A 82 35.22 -10.65 -0.17
N LEU A 83 35.41 -9.84 -1.21
CA LEU A 83 34.33 -9.12 -1.87
C LEU A 83 33.38 -10.06 -2.62
N GLY A 84 33.92 -11.05 -3.35
CA GLY A 84 33.13 -12.09 -4.01
C GLY A 84 32.30 -12.92 -3.03
N GLY A 85 32.87 -13.24 -1.86
CA GLY A 85 32.19 -13.94 -0.78
C GLY A 85 31.00 -13.16 -0.21
N LEU A 86 31.16 -11.84 0.01
CA LEU A 86 30.08 -10.96 0.44
C LEU A 86 28.94 -10.93 -0.59
N PHE A 87 29.24 -10.72 -1.87
CA PHE A 87 28.21 -10.67 -2.91
C PHE A 87 27.47 -12.00 -3.07
N ALA A 88 28.20 -13.12 -3.06
CA ALA A 88 27.59 -14.44 -3.10
C ALA A 88 26.69 -14.70 -1.88
N PHE A 89 27.09 -14.22 -0.70
CA PHE A 89 26.29 -14.32 0.52
C PHE A 89 25.00 -13.50 0.45
N GLU A 90 25.08 -12.22 0.06
CA GLU A 90 23.90 -11.38 -0.12
C GLU A 90 22.96 -11.93 -1.20
N ALA A 91 23.51 -12.48 -2.30
CA ALA A 91 22.71 -13.11 -3.33
C ALA A 91 21.93 -14.32 -2.79
N ARG A 92 22.54 -15.16 -1.95
CA ARG A 92 21.86 -16.28 -1.27
C ARG A 92 20.74 -15.80 -0.35
N LEU A 93 20.98 -14.76 0.47
CA LEU A 93 19.91 -14.20 1.32
C LEU A 93 18.70 -13.71 0.51
N ARG A 94 18.95 -13.02 -0.61
CA ARG A 94 17.86 -12.58 -1.50
C ARG A 94 17.14 -13.76 -2.14
N ASP A 95 17.86 -14.82 -2.48
CA ASP A 95 17.26 -16.02 -3.03
C ASP A 95 16.38 -16.75 -2.00
N ASP A 96 16.89 -16.96 -0.78
CA ASP A 96 16.14 -17.56 0.33
C ASP A 96 14.85 -16.78 0.63
N ALA A 97 14.92 -15.44 0.63
CA ALA A 97 13.75 -14.58 0.83
C ALA A 97 12.71 -14.72 -0.30
N ARG A 98 13.15 -14.75 -1.58
CA ARG A 98 12.26 -14.97 -2.72
C ARG A 98 11.61 -16.35 -2.69
N GLN A 99 12.35 -17.38 -2.31
CA GLN A 99 11.81 -18.74 -2.19
C GLN A 99 10.73 -18.81 -1.11
N LEU A 100 10.91 -18.13 0.02
CA LEU A 100 9.89 -18.04 1.06
C LEU A 100 8.63 -17.29 0.57
N GLU A 101 8.80 -16.15 -0.12
CA GLU A 101 7.68 -15.38 -0.65
C GLU A 101 6.85 -16.19 -1.67
N HIS A 102 7.52 -16.91 -2.59
CA HIS A 102 6.84 -17.83 -3.50
C HIS A 102 6.10 -18.94 -2.75
N ALA A 103 6.71 -19.52 -1.72
CA ALA A 103 6.06 -20.55 -0.91
C ALA A 103 4.80 -20.03 -0.19
N ILE A 104 4.82 -18.78 0.29
CA ILE A 104 3.65 -18.13 0.91
C ILE A 104 2.53 -17.94 -0.11
N LEU A 105 2.85 -17.49 -1.32
CA LEU A 105 1.86 -17.33 -2.39
C LEU A 105 1.23 -18.68 -2.79
N ASP A 106 2.04 -19.72 -2.93
CA ASP A 106 1.57 -21.07 -3.28
C ASP A 106 0.73 -21.69 -2.15
N ALA A 107 1.10 -21.43 -0.89
CA ALA A 107 0.39 -21.92 0.29
C ALA A 107 -0.83 -21.06 0.68
N ARG A 108 -1.10 -19.95 -0.03
CA ARG A 108 -2.14 -18.97 0.33
C ARG A 108 -3.52 -19.60 0.63
N PRO A 109 -4.06 -20.53 -0.18
CA PRO A 109 -5.36 -21.15 0.14
C PRO A 109 -5.39 -21.87 1.49
N ALA A 110 -4.27 -22.49 1.89
CA ALA A 110 -4.16 -23.19 3.17
C ALA A 110 -4.01 -22.20 4.34
N LEU A 111 -3.30 -21.09 4.13
CA LEU A 111 -3.15 -19.99 5.09
C LEU A 111 -4.49 -19.31 5.37
N GLU A 112 -5.24 -18.92 4.33
CA GLU A 112 -6.58 -18.33 4.44
C GLU A 112 -7.54 -19.28 5.18
N ALA A 113 -7.48 -20.59 4.89
CA ALA A 113 -8.28 -21.58 5.60
C ALA A 113 -7.90 -21.71 7.09
N ALA A 114 -6.62 -21.55 7.43
CA ALA A 114 -6.16 -21.55 8.82
C ALA A 114 -6.62 -20.29 9.58
N GLU A 115 -6.57 -19.12 8.94
CA GLU A 115 -7.09 -17.87 9.50
C GLU A 115 -8.60 -17.98 9.77
N ALA A 116 -9.37 -18.53 8.82
CA ALA A 116 -10.79 -18.76 9.00
C ALA A 116 -11.10 -19.71 10.18
N ARG A 117 -10.33 -20.80 10.33
CA ARG A 117 -10.45 -21.70 11.49
C ARG A 117 -10.16 -21.00 12.81
N ARG A 118 -9.11 -20.17 12.83
CA ARG A 118 -8.74 -19.38 14.01
C ARG A 118 -9.82 -18.36 14.39
N ALA A 119 -10.37 -17.66 13.41
CA ALA A 119 -11.47 -16.71 13.61
C ALA A 119 -12.73 -17.42 14.14
N ALA A 120 -13.06 -18.59 13.62
CA ALA A 120 -14.18 -19.40 14.11
C ALA A 120 -13.97 -19.86 15.56
N ALA A 121 -12.74 -20.22 15.94
CA ALA A 121 -12.39 -20.61 17.32
C ALA A 121 -12.45 -19.42 18.30
N ALA A 122 -12.22 -18.20 17.83
CA ALA A 122 -12.33 -16.97 18.62
C ALA A 122 -13.76 -16.42 18.74
N GLY A 123 -14.74 -17.05 18.07
CA GLY A 123 -16.12 -16.60 18.02
C GLY A 123 -16.82 -16.47 19.39
N PRO A 124 -17.93 -15.72 19.45
CA PRO A 124 -18.53 -15.18 20.69
C PRO A 124 -19.06 -16.23 21.70
N GLY A 125 -19.02 -17.53 21.36
CA GLY A 125 -19.44 -18.61 22.26
C GLY A 125 -18.53 -18.84 23.47
N SER A 126 -17.32 -18.26 23.49
CA SER A 126 -16.34 -18.48 24.56
C SER A 126 -16.51 -17.54 25.78
N ILE A 127 -17.31 -16.48 25.67
CA ILE A 127 -17.48 -15.48 26.76
C ILE A 127 -18.62 -15.86 27.74
N GLY A 128 -19.43 -16.88 27.41
CA GLY A 128 -20.65 -17.21 28.16
C GLY A 128 -20.57 -18.40 29.12
N GLY A 129 -19.40 -19.03 29.29
CA GLY A 129 -19.20 -20.14 30.21
C GLY A 129 -19.04 -19.70 31.66
N GLY A 130 -19.95 -18.86 32.16
CA GLY A 130 -20.15 -18.73 33.59
C GLY A 130 -20.40 -20.14 34.13
N SER A 131 -19.46 -20.63 34.96
CA SER A 131 -19.66 -21.83 35.75
C SER A 131 -21.05 -21.76 36.36
N PRO A 132 -21.99 -22.68 36.06
CA PRO A 132 -23.03 -22.92 37.02
C PRO A 132 -22.29 -23.47 38.25
N GLU A 133 -22.08 -22.62 39.26
CA GLU A 133 -22.12 -23.02 40.66
C GLU A 133 -23.47 -23.73 40.88
N THR A 134 -23.60 -24.94 40.34
CA THR A 134 -24.56 -25.90 40.83
C THR A 134 -23.87 -26.49 42.03
N GLY A 135 -24.09 -25.78 43.14
CA GLY A 135 -23.81 -26.26 44.46
C GLY A 135 -24.19 -27.72 44.58
N SER A 136 -23.28 -28.45 45.21
CA SER A 136 -23.51 -29.76 45.77
C SER A 136 -24.79 -29.72 46.61
N VAL A 137 -25.91 -30.14 46.03
CA VAL A 137 -27.09 -30.54 46.78
C VAL A 137 -27.13 -32.05 46.74
N SER A 138 -26.67 -32.64 47.83
CA SER A 138 -27.06 -34.01 48.21
C SER A 138 -28.58 -34.08 48.30
N ALA A 139 -29.23 -34.96 47.53
CA ALA A 139 -30.42 -35.72 47.94
C ALA A 139 -31.05 -36.54 46.80
N VAL A 140 -31.05 -37.87 47.03
CA VAL A 140 -32.19 -38.80 46.84
C VAL A 140 -32.67 -39.18 45.41
N PRO A 141 -32.70 -40.49 45.06
CA PRO A 141 -33.46 -41.01 43.91
C PRO A 141 -34.93 -41.24 44.29
N PRO A 142 -35.90 -41.03 43.37
CA PRO A 142 -36.56 -42.21 42.80
C PRO A 142 -37.17 -42.06 41.38
N GLU A 143 -37.36 -43.24 40.79
CA GLU A 143 -38.49 -43.75 39.98
C GLU A 143 -39.03 -43.02 38.73
N GLN A 144 -38.89 -43.77 37.64
CA GLN A 144 -39.81 -43.98 36.52
C GLN A 144 -41.24 -43.46 36.71
N SER A 145 -41.68 -42.59 35.79
CA SER A 145 -43.09 -42.54 35.39
C SER A 145 -43.19 -42.16 33.91
N SER A 146 -43.69 -43.11 33.14
CA SER A 146 -44.16 -42.98 31.76
C SER A 146 -45.49 -42.21 31.71
N GLY A 147 -45.72 -41.50 30.61
CA GLY A 147 -46.99 -40.84 30.26
C GLY A 147 -46.69 -39.68 29.31
N GLU A 148 -46.69 -39.87 28.00
CA GLU A 148 -47.88 -39.93 27.14
C GLU A 148 -48.91 -38.84 27.48
N THR A 149 -48.80 -37.70 26.82
CA THR A 149 -49.94 -36.81 26.56
C THR A 149 -49.68 -36.08 25.25
N ASP A 150 -50.35 -36.57 24.22
CA ASP A 150 -50.56 -35.94 22.92
C ASP A 150 -51.69 -34.90 23.07
N GLY A 151 -51.55 -33.70 22.47
CA GLY A 151 -52.54 -32.63 22.59
C GLY A 151 -52.11 -31.29 21.97
N PRO A 152 -52.85 -30.73 20.98
CA PRO A 152 -52.34 -29.68 20.10
C PRO A 152 -52.87 -28.26 20.40
N ALA A 153 -52.19 -27.29 19.77
CA ALA A 153 -52.60 -25.91 19.44
C ALA A 153 -52.47 -24.83 20.53
N GLU A 154 -51.62 -23.84 20.29
CA GLU A 154 -52.03 -22.43 20.09
C GLU A 154 -50.87 -21.59 19.50
N PRO A 155 -51.04 -20.90 18.35
CA PRO A 155 -50.04 -19.99 17.82
C PRO A 155 -50.21 -18.59 18.42
N ALA A 156 -49.24 -18.13 19.21
CA ALA A 156 -49.20 -16.75 19.70
C ALA A 156 -48.57 -15.82 18.64
N PRO A 157 -49.26 -14.73 18.23
CA PRO A 157 -48.72 -13.72 17.33
C PRO A 157 -48.07 -12.58 18.13
N GLY A 158 -46.88 -12.15 17.72
CA GLY A 158 -46.18 -11.04 18.38
C GLY A 158 -44.86 -10.67 17.72
N SER A 159 -44.85 -10.54 16.39
CA SER A 159 -43.69 -10.01 15.66
C SER A 159 -43.65 -8.50 15.85
N GLU A 160 -42.67 -8.02 16.62
CA GLU A 160 -42.27 -6.61 16.62
C GLU A 160 -41.80 -6.19 15.22
N PRO A 161 -42.12 -4.96 14.77
CA PRO A 161 -41.72 -4.49 13.45
C PRO A 161 -40.22 -4.22 13.40
N GLU A 162 -39.49 -5.20 12.88
CA GLU A 162 -38.15 -5.09 12.35
C GLU A 162 -38.09 -3.89 11.39
N HIS A 163 -37.35 -2.85 11.78
CA HIS A 163 -37.08 -1.68 10.95
C HIS A 163 -36.26 -2.11 9.74
N ALA A 164 -36.96 -2.47 8.66
CA ALA A 164 -36.37 -2.69 7.36
C ALA A 164 -35.65 -1.40 6.92
N PRO A 165 -34.33 -1.43 6.62
CA PRO A 165 -33.64 -0.27 6.12
C PRO A 165 -34.27 0.14 4.79
N ALA A 166 -34.68 1.41 4.70
CA ALA A 166 -35.26 1.99 3.51
C ALA A 166 -34.33 1.76 2.31
N THR A 167 -34.71 0.84 1.43
CA THR A 167 -34.00 0.61 0.17
C THR A 167 -34.20 1.85 -0.70
N VAL A 168 -33.21 2.74 -0.68
CA VAL A 168 -33.15 3.89 -1.58
C VAL A 168 -33.15 3.33 -3.00
N SER A 169 -34.23 3.57 -3.75
CA SER A 169 -34.43 2.92 -5.05
C SER A 169 -33.32 3.33 -6.02
N ALA A 170 -32.67 2.34 -6.64
CA ALA A 170 -31.57 2.53 -7.59
C ALA A 170 -31.92 3.49 -8.76
N GLU A 171 -33.22 3.66 -9.02
CA GLU A 171 -33.77 4.59 -10.01
C GLU A 171 -33.45 6.06 -9.69
N THR A 172 -33.49 6.45 -8.41
CA THR A 172 -33.20 7.83 -7.99
C THR A 172 -31.71 8.19 -8.11
N TRP A 173 -30.82 7.21 -7.90
CA TRP A 173 -29.39 7.41 -8.03
C TRP A 173 -28.95 7.56 -9.49
N ARG A 174 -29.53 6.78 -10.41
CA ARG A 174 -29.27 6.90 -11.86
C ARG A 174 -29.64 8.28 -12.40
N ARG A 175 -30.82 8.81 -12.03
CA ARG A 175 -31.25 10.16 -12.44
C ARG A 175 -30.33 11.25 -11.92
N ARG A 176 -29.85 11.12 -10.69
CA ARG A 176 -28.91 12.09 -10.11
C ARG A 176 -27.55 12.04 -10.82
N SER A 177 -27.03 10.85 -11.16
CA SER A 177 -25.76 10.72 -11.88
C SER A 177 -25.78 11.32 -13.30
N LEU A 178 -26.91 11.19 -14.02
CA LEU A 178 -27.04 11.75 -15.37
C LEU A 178 -27.06 13.29 -15.37
N VAL A 179 -27.64 13.90 -14.34
CA VAL A 179 -27.62 15.37 -14.19
C VAL A 179 -26.19 15.87 -13.93
N TRP A 180 -25.40 15.17 -13.12
CA TRP A 180 -24.00 15.53 -12.87
C TRP A 180 -23.12 15.40 -14.12
N MET A 181 -23.26 14.31 -14.89
CA MET A 181 -22.54 14.16 -16.17
C MET A 181 -22.93 15.21 -17.21
N GLY A 182 -24.19 15.63 -17.26
CA GLY A 182 -24.64 16.71 -18.15
C GLY A 182 -23.97 18.05 -17.82
N THR A 183 -23.84 18.37 -16.52
CA THR A 183 -23.23 19.63 -16.09
C THR A 183 -21.72 19.71 -16.37
N SER A 184 -20.98 18.60 -16.26
CA SER A 184 -19.54 18.60 -16.54
C SER A 184 -19.22 18.83 -18.02
N ILE A 185 -20.03 18.28 -18.94
CA ILE A 185 -19.84 18.48 -20.38
C ILE A 185 -20.10 19.94 -20.77
N ALA A 186 -21.15 20.56 -20.22
CA ALA A 186 -21.47 21.96 -20.49
C ALA A 186 -20.36 22.91 -20.01
N VAL A 187 -19.79 22.67 -18.82
CA VAL A 187 -18.69 23.49 -18.28
C VAL A 187 -17.40 23.31 -19.11
N GLY A 188 -17.09 22.08 -19.54
CA GLY A 188 -15.94 21.81 -20.41
C GLY A 188 -16.00 22.54 -21.76
N LEU A 189 -17.18 22.54 -22.40
CA LEU A 189 -17.41 23.28 -23.65
C LEU A 189 -17.27 24.80 -23.47
N LEU A 190 -17.77 25.35 -22.36
CA LEU A 190 -17.65 26.77 -22.04
C LEU A 190 -16.19 27.19 -21.83
N LEU A 191 -15.38 26.35 -21.17
CA LEU A 191 -13.95 26.58 -20.99
C LEU A 191 -13.18 26.56 -22.32
N LEU A 192 -13.48 25.62 -23.22
CA LEU A 192 -12.83 25.55 -24.54
C LEU A 192 -13.12 26.81 -25.39
N VAL A 193 -14.34 27.33 -25.36
CA VAL A 193 -14.69 28.58 -26.07
C VAL A 193 -13.95 29.79 -25.47
N ALA A 194 -13.83 29.87 -24.15
CA ALA A 194 -13.12 30.95 -23.47
C ALA A 194 -11.61 30.97 -23.82
N VAL A 195 -10.97 29.80 -23.85
CA VAL A 195 -9.55 29.67 -24.24
C VAL A 195 -9.34 30.04 -25.71
N GLY A 196 -10.25 29.62 -26.61
CA GLY A 196 -10.18 29.96 -28.03
C GLY A 196 -10.25 31.48 -28.28
N LEU A 197 -11.11 32.19 -27.55
CA LEU A 197 -11.22 33.66 -27.65
C LEU A 197 -9.97 34.38 -27.12
N PHE A 198 -9.33 33.87 -26.08
CA PHE A 198 -8.12 34.46 -25.51
C PHE A 198 -6.92 34.36 -26.48
N VAL A 199 -6.76 33.21 -27.15
CA VAL A 199 -5.69 33.02 -28.14
C VAL A 199 -5.89 33.90 -29.37
N ALA A 200 -7.13 34.06 -29.84
CA ALA A 200 -7.44 34.94 -30.98
C ALA A 200 -7.14 36.42 -30.68
N ALA A 201 -7.36 36.88 -29.44
CA ALA A 201 -7.09 38.27 -29.04
C ALA A 201 -5.59 38.61 -28.97
N GLN A 202 -4.74 37.64 -28.63
CA GLN A 202 -3.28 37.82 -28.53
C GLN A 202 -2.61 37.90 -29.92
N LEU A 203 -3.17 37.22 -30.92
CA LEU A 203 -2.64 37.25 -32.30
C LEU A 203 -3.05 38.50 -33.09
N GLY A 204 -4.06 39.25 -32.64
CA GLY A 204 -4.61 40.42 -33.34
C GLY A 204 -4.00 41.77 -32.99
N SER A 205 -3.10 41.85 -31.99
CA SER A 205 -2.77 43.13 -31.32
C SER A 205 -1.27 43.40 -31.24
N GLY A 206 -0.56 43.38 -32.38
CA GLY A 206 0.86 43.74 -32.45
C GLY A 206 1.15 44.84 -33.49
N PRO A 207 1.56 46.06 -33.08
CA PRO A 207 1.82 47.17 -34.00
C PRO A 207 3.20 46.99 -34.66
N PHE A 208 3.23 46.46 -35.87
CA PHE A 208 4.47 46.40 -36.65
C PHE A 208 4.65 47.70 -37.45
N LEU A 209 5.35 48.66 -36.83
CA LEU A 209 5.91 49.81 -37.54
C LEU A 209 6.99 49.33 -38.51
N ALA A 210 6.78 49.68 -39.78
CA ALA A 210 7.71 49.48 -40.88
C ALA A 210 9.02 50.26 -40.63
N SER A 211 10.15 49.55 -40.64
CA SER A 211 11.44 50.14 -40.96
C SER A 211 12.01 49.42 -42.19
N ALA A 212 11.95 50.13 -43.32
CA ALA A 212 12.59 49.73 -44.55
C ALA A 212 14.06 50.18 -44.48
N GLY A 213 14.97 49.21 -44.41
CA GLY A 213 16.41 49.42 -44.50
C GLY A 213 16.99 48.44 -45.49
N ALA A 214 17.24 48.92 -46.72
CA ALA A 214 17.88 48.16 -47.78
C ALA A 214 19.35 47.87 -47.44
N GLY A 215 19.75 46.61 -47.62
CA GLY A 215 21.15 46.17 -47.51
C GLY A 215 21.34 44.86 -48.26
N ALA A 216 21.76 44.97 -49.53
CA ALA A 216 22.20 43.84 -50.33
C ALA A 216 23.61 43.42 -49.89
N GLY A 217 23.84 42.12 -49.68
CA GLY A 217 25.19 41.59 -49.55
C GLY A 217 25.32 40.20 -48.95
N ALA A 218 25.79 39.28 -49.79
CA ALA A 218 26.66 38.15 -49.47
C ALA A 218 26.11 36.90 -48.72
N ALA A 219 26.18 35.80 -49.46
CA ALA A 219 26.40 34.40 -49.06
C ALA A 219 26.63 34.11 -47.57
N GLY A 220 25.81 33.20 -47.01
CA GLY A 220 26.06 32.58 -45.71
C GLY A 220 25.10 31.43 -45.46
N ALA A 221 25.66 30.22 -45.42
CA ALA A 221 25.19 28.99 -44.80
C ALA A 221 23.67 28.76 -44.63
N ALA A 222 23.18 27.67 -45.21
CA ALA A 222 21.94 27.03 -44.81
C ALA A 222 22.01 26.69 -43.31
N ALA A 223 21.48 27.58 -42.47
CA ALA A 223 21.15 27.29 -41.09
C ALA A 223 19.97 26.31 -41.13
N GLY A 224 20.28 25.01 -41.05
CA GLY A 224 19.29 24.03 -40.70
C GLY A 224 18.68 24.46 -39.38
N THR A 225 17.40 24.83 -39.40
CA THR A 225 16.60 25.06 -38.20
C THR A 225 16.60 23.74 -37.46
N ALA A 226 17.53 23.57 -36.52
CA ALA A 226 17.52 22.46 -35.61
C ALA A 226 16.26 22.64 -34.76
N THR A 227 15.20 21.91 -35.14
CA THR A 227 14.01 21.75 -34.30
C THR A 227 14.52 21.14 -33.01
N ALA A 228 14.73 21.99 -32.00
CA ALA A 228 15.10 21.54 -30.67
C ALA A 228 14.03 20.53 -30.25
N SER A 229 14.43 19.27 -30.13
CA SER A 229 13.55 18.27 -29.55
C SER A 229 13.14 18.81 -28.19
N PRO A 230 11.84 18.83 -27.85
CA PRO A 230 11.41 19.33 -26.55
C PRO A 230 12.16 18.51 -25.50
N SER A 231 13.11 19.17 -24.82
CA SER A 231 13.85 18.56 -23.73
C SER A 231 12.83 18.11 -22.70
N LEU A 232 12.85 16.82 -22.37
CA LEU A 232 12.01 16.26 -21.31
C LEU A 232 12.22 17.11 -20.04
N ALA A 233 11.14 17.41 -19.31
CA ALA A 233 11.26 18.13 -18.05
C ALA A 233 12.19 17.35 -17.10
N GLU A 234 13.08 18.06 -16.40
CA GLU A 234 14.11 17.46 -15.54
C GLU A 234 13.52 16.48 -14.53
N GLY A 235 12.37 16.81 -13.94
CA GLY A 235 11.68 15.90 -13.03
C GLY A 235 11.35 14.54 -13.64
N LEU A 236 10.98 14.48 -14.94
CA LEU A 236 10.64 13.21 -15.59
C LEU A 236 11.85 12.31 -15.85
N THR A 237 13.08 12.84 -15.76
CA THR A 237 14.30 12.04 -15.91
C THR A 237 14.46 11.00 -14.79
N ILE A 238 13.71 11.15 -13.67
CA ILE A 238 13.67 10.17 -12.57
C ILE A 238 13.26 8.76 -13.02
N PHE A 239 12.47 8.65 -14.10
CA PHE A 239 12.04 7.37 -14.66
C PHE A 239 13.12 6.73 -15.55
N GLU A 240 13.98 7.54 -16.14
CA GLU A 240 15.04 7.11 -17.03
C GLU A 240 16.31 6.69 -16.28
N ASP A 241 16.49 7.17 -15.04
CA ASP A 241 17.65 6.83 -14.22
C ASP A 241 17.59 5.37 -13.74
N PRO A 242 18.49 4.49 -14.24
CA PRO A 242 18.55 3.09 -13.84
C PRO A 242 19.21 2.88 -12.47
N THR A 243 19.87 3.91 -11.91
CA THR A 243 20.56 3.85 -10.62
C THR A 243 19.58 4.03 -9.46
N LEU A 244 18.45 4.69 -9.71
CA LEU A 244 17.31 4.71 -8.81
C LEU A 244 16.61 3.36 -8.90
N ALA A 245 17.05 2.41 -8.07
CA ALA A 245 16.43 1.09 -7.99
C ALA A 245 14.91 1.27 -7.82
N PRO A 246 14.09 0.52 -8.60
CA PRO A 246 12.64 0.52 -8.42
C PRO A 246 12.35 0.29 -6.95
N SER A 247 11.63 1.23 -6.32
CA SER A 247 11.33 1.07 -4.90
C SER A 247 10.44 -0.15 -4.75
N ILE A 248 10.62 -0.90 -3.66
CA ILE A 248 9.85 -2.13 -3.41
C ILE A 248 8.37 -1.74 -3.52
N PRO A 249 7.63 -2.28 -4.51
CA PRO A 249 6.27 -1.86 -4.72
C PRO A 249 5.47 -2.19 -3.47
N PRO A 250 4.70 -1.25 -2.91
CA PRO A 250 3.75 -1.57 -1.86
C PRO A 250 2.88 -2.74 -2.32
N GLN A 251 2.57 -3.64 -1.37
CA GLN A 251 1.74 -4.79 -1.66
C GLN A 251 0.40 -4.29 -2.24
N ASN A 252 -0.01 -4.84 -3.38
CA ASN A 252 -1.25 -4.49 -4.09
C ASN A 252 -1.27 -3.10 -4.76
N ILE A 253 -0.20 -2.70 -5.45
CA ILE A 253 -0.31 -1.61 -6.42
C ILE A 253 -1.35 -1.94 -7.49
N ASP A 254 -2.19 -0.96 -7.80
CA ASP A 254 -3.20 -1.10 -8.86
C ASP A 254 -2.49 -1.47 -10.19
N PRO A 255 -2.94 -2.51 -10.90
CA PRO A 255 -2.35 -2.93 -12.18
C PRO A 255 -2.38 -1.84 -13.26
N TYR A 256 -3.09 -0.73 -13.04
CA TYR A 256 -3.07 0.49 -13.86
C TYR A 256 -1.68 1.17 -13.91
N TYR A 257 -0.83 0.98 -12.90
CA TYR A 257 0.51 1.55 -12.86
C TYR A 257 1.57 0.58 -13.38
N LYS A 258 2.70 1.12 -13.84
CA LYS A 258 3.89 0.33 -14.22
C LYS A 258 4.79 0.14 -13.00
N PRO A 259 4.91 -1.08 -12.44
CA PRO A 259 5.74 -1.30 -11.25
C PRO A 259 7.21 -0.91 -11.45
N GLU A 260 7.73 -1.04 -12.68
CA GLU A 260 9.11 -0.73 -13.04
C GLU A 260 9.45 0.77 -13.01
N SER A 261 8.45 1.65 -13.16
CA SER A 261 8.62 3.11 -13.14
C SER A 261 8.48 3.70 -11.73
N LEU A 262 8.25 2.86 -10.72
CA LEU A 262 8.01 3.32 -9.37
C LEU A 262 9.29 3.86 -8.72
N ARG A 263 9.23 5.10 -8.24
CA ARG A 263 10.33 5.82 -7.61
C ARG A 263 9.86 6.45 -6.31
N LEU A 264 10.49 6.10 -5.19
CA LEU A 264 10.22 6.72 -3.89
C LEU A 264 10.67 8.18 -3.92
N LEU A 265 9.74 9.10 -3.69
CA LEU A 265 10.07 10.50 -3.46
C LEU A 265 10.36 10.72 -1.98
N GLY A 266 9.48 10.26 -1.08
CA GLY A 266 9.74 10.40 0.35
C GLY A 266 8.62 9.86 1.23
N VAL A 267 8.74 10.12 2.53
CA VAL A 267 7.75 9.74 3.55
C VAL A 267 7.31 11.00 4.29
N ALA A 268 5.99 11.22 4.35
CA ALA A 268 5.40 12.33 5.08
C ALA A 268 5.42 12.09 6.60
N ALA A 269 5.22 13.16 7.38
CA ALA A 269 5.07 13.06 8.83
C ALA A 269 3.85 12.21 9.25
N SER A 270 2.82 12.14 8.39
CA SER A 270 1.63 11.29 8.56
C SER A 270 1.87 9.81 8.24
N GLU A 271 3.14 9.39 8.11
CA GLU A 271 3.56 8.04 7.68
C GLU A 271 3.10 7.65 6.27
N LEU A 272 2.61 8.61 5.49
CA LEU A 272 2.26 8.46 4.09
C LEU A 272 3.53 8.32 3.25
N THR A 273 3.65 7.25 2.47
CA THR A 273 4.77 7.08 1.54
C THR A 273 4.39 7.57 0.16
N VAL A 274 5.22 8.44 -0.42
CA VAL A 274 4.96 9.11 -1.69
C VAL A 274 5.91 8.59 -2.77
N TYR A 275 5.33 8.22 -3.91
CA TYR A 275 6.02 7.72 -5.07
C TYR A 275 5.70 8.56 -6.32
N ALA A 276 6.69 8.71 -7.20
CA ALA A 276 6.48 9.01 -8.60
C ALA A 276 6.33 7.68 -9.35
N VAL A 277 5.37 7.60 -10.26
CA VAL A 277 5.12 6.41 -11.08
C VAL A 277 4.54 6.80 -12.44
N GLU A 278 4.82 6.05 -13.49
CA GLU A 278 4.11 6.17 -14.76
C GLU A 278 2.94 5.17 -14.82
N ASN A 279 1.79 5.61 -15.34
CA ASN A 279 0.70 4.69 -15.68
C ASN A 279 0.96 3.95 -17.01
N ARG A 280 0.05 3.04 -17.40
CA ARG A 280 0.17 2.28 -18.65
C ARG A 280 0.13 3.10 -19.95
N ILE A 281 -0.28 4.37 -19.89
CA ILE A 281 -0.30 5.28 -21.04
C ILE A 281 0.79 6.36 -20.94
N ASP A 282 1.87 6.07 -20.22
CA ASP A 282 3.06 6.93 -20.08
C ASP A 282 2.77 8.31 -19.46
N GLN A 283 1.74 8.41 -18.62
CA GLN A 283 1.49 9.65 -17.88
C GLN A 283 2.19 9.59 -16.52
N PRO A 284 2.94 10.64 -16.13
CA PRO A 284 3.48 10.76 -14.78
C PRO A 284 2.34 10.92 -13.77
N CYS A 285 2.43 10.14 -12.70
CA CYS A 285 1.50 10.14 -11.59
C CYS A 285 2.25 10.33 -10.29
N LEU A 286 1.61 11.04 -9.37
CA LEU A 286 2.03 11.13 -7.97
C LEU A 286 1.14 10.17 -7.18
N LEU A 287 1.74 9.13 -6.61
CA LEU A 287 1.06 8.06 -5.88
C LEU A 287 1.41 8.16 -4.40
N ALA A 288 0.40 8.28 -3.56
CA ALA A 288 0.54 8.28 -2.12
C ALA A 288 -0.07 7.01 -1.54
N VAL A 289 0.70 6.30 -0.73
CA VAL A 289 0.32 5.01 -0.14
C VAL A 289 0.33 5.12 1.37
N TYR A 290 -0.80 4.78 1.97
CA TYR A 290 -0.98 4.75 3.42
C TYR A 290 -0.49 3.42 4.01
N ARG A 291 -0.29 3.37 5.33
CA ARG A 291 0.12 2.15 6.03
C ARG A 291 -0.88 0.99 5.91
N ASP A 292 -2.16 1.30 5.79
CA ASP A 292 -3.23 0.31 5.60
C ASP A 292 -3.30 -0.23 4.16
N GLY A 293 -2.40 0.23 3.27
CA GLY A 293 -2.36 -0.16 1.87
C GLY A 293 -3.36 0.59 0.98
N THR A 294 -4.18 1.50 1.54
CA THR A 294 -5.00 2.40 0.73
C THR A 294 -4.09 3.34 -0.07
N GLN A 295 -4.57 3.74 -1.24
CA GLN A 295 -3.78 4.50 -2.21
C GLN A 295 -4.59 5.69 -2.71
N SER A 296 -3.90 6.81 -2.94
CA SER A 296 -4.45 7.99 -3.58
C SER A 296 -3.47 8.46 -4.64
N ALA A 297 -3.96 8.78 -5.82
CA ALA A 297 -3.10 9.16 -6.92
C ALA A 297 -3.71 10.28 -7.76
N THR A 298 -2.84 11.04 -8.41
CA THR A 298 -3.21 12.00 -9.44
C THR A 298 -2.20 11.90 -10.57
N CYS A 299 -2.69 11.92 -11.81
CA CYS A 299 -1.88 11.77 -13.01
C CYS A 299 -2.12 12.98 -13.92
N VAL A 300 -1.07 13.41 -14.62
CA VAL A 300 -1.15 14.49 -15.61
C VAL A 300 -0.41 14.09 -16.88
N THR A 301 -0.66 14.77 -17.99
CA THR A 301 0.13 14.57 -19.20
C THR A 301 1.57 15.07 -19.01
N LYS A 302 2.54 14.54 -19.80
CA LYS A 302 3.93 15.04 -19.76
C LYS A 302 4.04 16.54 -20.05
N GLN A 303 3.14 17.08 -20.88
CA GLN A 303 3.08 18.51 -21.18
C GLN A 303 2.57 19.34 -19.99
N GLU A 304 1.50 18.89 -19.32
CA GLU A 304 1.01 19.54 -18.10
C GLU A 304 2.04 19.48 -16.96
N PHE A 305 2.71 18.34 -16.82
CA PHE A 305 3.82 18.17 -15.88
C PHE A 305 4.92 19.21 -16.13
N ALA A 306 5.36 19.35 -17.38
CA ALA A 306 6.39 20.32 -17.74
C ALA A 306 5.97 21.77 -17.47
N ALA A 307 4.67 22.06 -17.55
CA ALA A 307 4.15 23.41 -17.32
C ALA A 307 3.97 23.76 -15.84
N MET A 308 3.50 22.82 -15.00
CA MET A 308 3.05 23.11 -13.63
C MET A 308 3.45 22.08 -12.57
N GLY A 309 4.06 20.96 -12.95
CA GLY A 309 4.26 19.81 -12.05
C GLY A 309 2.96 19.07 -11.72
N ILE A 310 2.98 18.35 -10.60
CA ILE A 310 1.85 17.59 -10.04
C ILE A 310 1.65 17.97 -8.59
N GLN A 311 0.40 18.18 -8.19
CA GLN A 311 0.02 18.35 -6.79
C GLN A 311 -1.09 17.35 -6.44
N LEU A 312 -0.90 16.62 -5.35
CA LEU A 312 -1.87 15.71 -4.76
C LEU A 312 -2.30 16.25 -3.40
N ARG A 313 -3.58 16.57 -3.25
CA ARG A 313 -4.18 16.98 -1.98
C ARG A 313 -4.85 15.79 -1.34
N ILE A 314 -4.46 15.50 -0.12
CA ILE A 314 -4.86 14.30 0.60
C ILE A 314 -5.47 14.76 1.91
N THR A 315 -6.76 14.47 2.07
CA THR A 315 -7.41 14.61 3.37
C THR A 315 -7.24 13.27 4.08
N SER A 316 -6.30 13.20 5.03
CA SER A 316 -6.07 11.98 5.80
C SER A 316 -7.23 11.79 6.76
N LEU A 317 -8.22 11.02 6.33
CA LEU A 317 -9.24 10.46 7.20
C LEU A 317 -8.64 9.20 7.79
N HIS A 318 -7.89 9.34 8.88
CA HIS A 318 -7.47 8.19 9.66
C HIS A 318 -8.73 7.54 10.24
N ILE A 319 -9.20 6.46 9.62
CA ILE A 319 -10.28 5.65 10.17
C ILE A 319 -9.58 4.67 11.12
N PRO A 320 -9.65 4.88 12.45
CA PRO A 320 -9.07 3.92 13.37
C PRO A 320 -9.72 2.55 13.15
N ALA A 321 -8.94 1.48 13.31
CA ALA A 321 -9.47 0.13 13.31
C ALA A 321 -10.62 0.02 14.31
N ALA A 322 -11.64 -0.77 14.00
CA ALA A 322 -12.81 -0.93 14.86
C ALA A 322 -12.36 -1.37 16.28
N GLY A 323 -12.60 -0.53 17.28
CA GLY A 323 -12.21 -0.77 18.68
C GLY A 323 -10.90 -0.12 19.13
N ALA A 324 -10.12 0.50 18.23
CA ALA A 324 -8.99 1.31 18.63
C ALA A 324 -9.48 2.63 19.28
N PRO A 325 -8.76 3.16 20.30
CA PRO A 325 -9.10 4.44 20.90
C PRO A 325 -9.08 5.52 19.82
N VAL A 326 -10.10 6.40 19.83
CA VAL A 326 -10.23 7.49 18.86
C VAL A 326 -8.93 8.32 18.90
N PRO A 327 -8.22 8.45 17.78
CA PRO A 327 -7.02 9.26 17.73
C PRO A 327 -7.37 10.68 18.16
N THR A 328 -6.64 11.22 19.13
CA THR A 328 -6.78 12.62 19.54
C THR A 328 -6.13 13.58 18.54
N ALA A 329 -5.46 13.07 17.52
CA ALA A 329 -4.89 13.88 16.45
C ALA A 329 -6.00 14.40 15.53
N SER A 330 -6.08 15.72 15.38
CA SER A 330 -6.94 16.35 14.37
C SER A 330 -6.62 15.80 12.97
N PRO A 331 -7.61 15.66 12.08
CA PRO A 331 -7.35 15.32 10.69
C PRO A 331 -6.34 16.31 10.10
N ALA A 332 -5.29 15.81 9.46
CA ALA A 332 -4.33 16.62 8.74
C ALA A 332 -4.70 16.65 7.26
N GLU A 333 -4.59 17.83 6.65
CA GLU A 333 -4.57 17.96 5.20
C GLU A 333 -3.10 17.95 4.75
N ASP A 334 -2.72 16.89 4.05
CA ASP A 334 -1.40 16.74 3.45
C ASP A 334 -1.46 17.17 2.00
N VAL A 335 -0.53 18.03 1.61
CA VAL A 335 -0.35 18.47 0.22
C VAL A 335 1.02 18.01 -0.24
N VAL A 336 1.02 17.06 -1.16
CA VAL A 336 2.23 16.54 -1.79
C VAL A 336 2.38 17.24 -3.14
N PHE A 337 3.58 17.68 -3.47
CA PHE A 337 3.87 18.27 -4.78
C PHE A 337 5.17 17.71 -5.37
N TRP A 338 5.20 17.66 -6.70
CA TRP A 338 6.36 17.26 -7.49
C TRP A 338 6.44 18.17 -8.72
N ASN A 339 7.49 18.98 -8.78
CA ASN A 339 7.65 20.05 -9.76
C ASN A 339 8.41 19.56 -11.01
N ALA A 340 8.32 20.35 -12.08
CA ALA A 340 8.97 20.07 -13.36
C ALA A 340 10.51 20.01 -13.28
N ASP A 341 11.12 20.66 -12.29
CA ASP A 341 12.56 20.65 -12.02
C ASP A 341 13.01 19.43 -11.19
N GLY A 342 12.08 18.53 -10.84
CA GLY A 342 12.37 17.35 -10.02
C GLY A 342 12.33 17.60 -8.52
N SER A 343 12.16 18.86 -8.08
CA SER A 343 11.93 19.14 -6.66
C SER A 343 10.58 18.58 -6.22
N PHE A 344 10.53 17.99 -5.02
CA PHE A 344 9.31 17.47 -4.43
C PHE A 344 9.24 17.85 -2.95
N GLY A 345 8.03 17.83 -2.40
CA GLY A 345 7.82 18.10 -0.99
C GLY A 345 6.46 17.67 -0.50
N VAL A 346 6.35 17.58 0.83
CA VAL A 346 5.09 17.32 1.52
C VAL A 346 4.88 18.44 2.53
N THR A 347 3.72 19.09 2.47
CA THR A 347 3.28 20.07 3.47
C THR A 347 2.05 19.53 4.19
N SER A 348 2.17 19.39 5.52
CA SER A 348 1.08 18.96 6.38
C SER A 348 0.49 20.17 7.11
N THR A 349 -0.81 20.37 6.97
CA THR A 349 -1.54 21.41 7.71
C THR A 349 -2.56 20.78 8.64
N PRO A 350 -2.51 21.05 9.96
CA PRO A 350 -3.56 20.61 10.87
C PRO A 350 -4.87 21.34 10.54
N ARG A 351 -5.98 20.60 10.46
CA ARG A 351 -7.33 21.18 10.39
C ARG A 351 -7.97 21.35 11.77
#